data_AF-A0A847AIM7-F1
#
_entry.id   AF-A0A847AIM7-F1
#
_cell.length_a   1.000
_cell.length_b   1.000
_cell.length_c   1.000
_cell.angle_alpha   90.00
_cell.angle_beta   90.00
_cell.angle_gamma   90.00
#
_symmetry.space_group_name_H-M   'P 1'
#
loop_
_entity.id
_entity.type
_entity.pdbx_description
1 polymer ?
#
loop_
_entity_poly.entity_id
_entity_poly.type
_entity_poly.pdbx_seq_one_letter_code
_entity_poly.pdbx_strand_id
1 'polypeptide(L)' 'DISGRFYSSPLPLVANISYRLEREIKFMGEYEKFAGDPEADTMLTRRYRHPYVVPEDV' A
#
# COMPACT_ATOMS: atom_id res chain seq x y z
N ASP A 1 6.96 -16.99 -14.98
CA ASP A 1 5.70 -16.82 -14.25
C ASP A 1 5.51 -15.34 -13.93
N ILE A 2 4.34 -14.79 -14.26
CA ILE A 2 4.01 -13.37 -14.06
C ILE A 2 3.63 -13.12 -12.60
N SER A 3 3.03 -14.13 -11.96
CA SER A 3 2.53 -14.11 -10.58
C SER A 3 3.67 -13.88 -9.58
N GLY A 4 4.74 -14.67 -9.66
CA GLY A 4 5.90 -14.49 -8.76
C GLY A 4 6.58 -13.11 -8.88
N ARG A 5 6.64 -12.53 -10.09
CA ARG A 5 7.23 -11.19 -10.30
C ARG A 5 6.34 -10.10 -9.72
N PHE A 6 5.02 -10.23 -9.89
CA PHE A 6 4.05 -9.30 -9.33
C PHE A 6 4.17 -9.22 -7.80
N TYR A 7 4.22 -10.35 -7.10
CA TYR A 7 4.37 -10.37 -5.63
C TYR A 7 5.73 -9.89 -5.13
N SER A 8 6.78 -9.99 -5.94
CA SER A 8 8.11 -9.50 -5.56
C SER A 8 8.21 -7.96 -5.58
N SER A 9 7.43 -7.28 -6.43
CA SER A 9 7.51 -5.84 -6.62
C SER A 9 7.06 -4.98 -5.41
N PRO A 10 6.01 -5.33 -4.64
CA PRO A 10 5.61 -4.54 -3.48
C PRO A 10 6.38 -4.87 -2.19
N LEU A 11 7.20 -5.93 -2.15
CA LEU A 11 7.91 -6.35 -0.92
C LEU A 11 8.72 -5.22 -0.25
N PRO A 12 9.45 -4.35 -0.99
CA PRO A 12 10.15 -3.23 -0.36
C PRO A 12 9.21 -2.20 0.26
N LEU A 13 8.03 -1.98 -0.33
CA LEU A 13 7.03 -1.05 0.18
C LEU A 13 6.40 -1.61 1.48
N VAL A 14 6.11 -2.90 1.50
CA VAL A 14 5.62 -3.60 2.69
C VAL A 14 6.66 -3.59 3.81
N ALA A 15 7.94 -3.79 3.50
CA ALA A 15 9.02 -3.68 4.47
C ALA A 15 9.12 -2.28 5.09
N ASN A 16 8.88 -1.22 4.32
CA ASN A 16 8.82 0.14 4.85
C ASN A 16 7.66 0.35 5.83
N ILE A 17 6.51 -0.30 5.61
CA ILE A 17 5.38 -0.23 6.55
C ILE A 17 5.76 -0.92 7.87
N SER A 18 6.40 -2.08 7.80
CA SER A 18 6.94 -2.80 8.97
C SER A 18 7.91 -1.95 9.77
N TYR A 19 8.85 -1.30 9.07
CA TYR A 19 9.83 -0.41 9.68
C TYR A 19 9.19 0.79 10.39
N ARG A 20 8.15 1.39 9.81
CA ARG A 20 7.45 2.55 10.39
C ARG A 20 6.58 2.19 11.59
N LEU A 21 6.07 0.96 11.64
CA LEU A 21 5.26 0.45 12.75
C LEU A 21 6.10 -0.23 13.84
N GLU A 22 7.42 -0.35 13.63
CA GLU A 22 8.38 -0.99 14.54
C GLU A 22 7.96 -2.40 15.01
N ARG A 23 7.24 -3.15 14.16
CA ARG A 23 6.69 -4.47 14.49
C ARG A 23 6.66 -5.41 13.30
N GLU A 24 6.66 -6.71 13.57
CA GLU A 24 6.50 -7.72 12.53
C GLU A 24 5.04 -7.75 12.02
N ILE A 25 4.87 -7.57 10.71
CA ILE A 25 3.57 -7.59 10.04
C ILE A 25 3.51 -8.75 9.05
N LYS A 26 2.36 -9.45 9.03
CA LYS A 26 2.15 -10.59 8.13
C LYS A 26 1.32 -10.17 6.93
N PHE A 27 1.96 -10.01 5.77
CA PHE A 27 1.31 -9.71 4.51
C PHE A 27 0.80 -10.99 3.84
N MET A 28 -0.44 -10.96 3.36
CA MET A 28 -1.11 -12.11 2.78
C MET A 28 -1.33 -11.87 1.28
N GLY A 29 -0.51 -12.53 0.46
CA GLY A 29 -0.51 -12.34 -0.99
C GLY A 29 -1.81 -12.78 -1.69
N GLU A 30 -2.61 -13.65 -1.08
CA GLU A 30 -3.88 -14.13 -1.67
C GLU A 30 -4.96 -13.04 -1.76
N TYR A 31 -4.96 -12.10 -0.83
CA TYR A 31 -5.98 -11.03 -0.74
C TYR A 31 -5.37 -9.63 -0.56
N GLU A 32 -4.05 -9.52 -0.73
CA GLU A 32 -3.26 -8.27 -0.71
C GLU A 32 -3.47 -7.37 0.51
N LYS A 33 -3.57 -7.95 1.71
CA LYS A 33 -3.73 -7.20 2.98
C LYS A 33 -2.88 -7.75 4.12
N PHE A 34 -2.81 -7.02 5.21
CA PHE A 34 -2.17 -7.48 6.44
C PHE A 34 -3.13 -8.33 7.28
N ALA A 35 -2.61 -9.40 7.88
CA ALA A 35 -3.41 -10.32 8.68
C ALA A 35 -3.81 -9.70 10.02
N GLY A 36 -5.02 -9.14 10.10
CA GLY A 36 -5.59 -8.61 11.35
C GLY A 36 -5.04 -7.25 11.78
N ASP A 37 -4.40 -6.51 10.86
CA ASP A 37 -3.72 -5.25 11.16
C ASP A 37 -4.32 -4.05 10.42
N PRO A 38 -5.41 -3.45 10.95
CA PRO A 38 -6.08 -2.33 10.31
C PRO A 38 -5.19 -1.09 10.19
N GLU A 39 -4.27 -0.89 11.13
CA GLU A 39 -3.30 0.23 11.09
C GLU A 39 -2.35 0.11 9.90
N ALA A 40 -1.79 -1.08 9.66
CA ALA A 40 -0.92 -1.34 8.52
C ALA A 40 -1.71 -1.27 7.19
N ASP A 41 -2.95 -1.75 7.17
CA ASP A 41 -3.84 -1.67 6.00
C ASP A 41 -4.13 -0.23 5.60
N THR A 42 -4.22 0.71 6.55
CA THR A 42 -4.38 2.13 6.20
C THR A 42 -3.21 2.68 5.40
N MET A 43 -1.99 2.18 5.66
CA MET A 43 -0.77 2.61 4.97
C MET A 43 -0.62 2.04 3.55
N LEU A 44 -1.42 1.04 3.16
CA LEU A 44 -1.48 0.56 1.78
C LEU A 44 -2.16 1.57 0.85
N THR A 45 -2.99 2.44 1.41
CA THR A 45 -3.73 3.44 0.63
C THR A 45 -3.08 4.82 0.75
N ARG A 46 -2.93 5.51 -0.38
CA ARG A 46 -2.54 6.92 -0.37
C ARG A 46 -3.75 7.79 -0.01
N ARG A 47 -3.53 8.87 0.76
CA ARG A 47 -4.54 9.94 0.86
C ARG A 47 -4.71 10.57 -0.53
N TYR A 48 -5.89 10.43 -1.11
CA TYR A 48 -6.19 11.00 -2.42
C TYR A 48 -6.21 12.53 -2.32
N ARG A 49 -5.51 13.19 -3.24
CA ARG A 49 -5.57 14.65 -3.40
C ARG A 49 -6.56 14.96 -4.52
N HIS A 50 -7.49 15.89 -4.26
CA HIS A 50 -8.45 16.33 -5.26
C HIS A 50 -7.73 16.83 -6.52
N PRO A 51 -8.29 16.56 -7.72
CA PRO A 51 -7.70 17.03 -8.97
C PRO A 51 -7.66 18.55 -8.98
N TYR A 52 -6.65 19.11 -9.64
CA TYR A 52 -6.63 20.54 -9.95
C TYR A 52 -7.64 20.79 -11.08
N VAL A 53 -8.70 21.53 -10.78
CA VAL A 53 -9.75 21.89 -11.76
C VAL A 53 -9.44 23.30 -12.27
N VAL A 54 -9.17 23.41 -13.57
CA VAL A 54 -9.00 24.71 -14.23
C VAL A 54 -10.40 25.29 -14.47
N PRO A 55 -10.71 26.52 -14.00
CA PRO A 55 -11.98 27.17 -14.31
C PRO A 55 -12.09 27.46 -15.82
N GLU A 56 -13.31 27.36 -16.37
CA GLU A 56 -13.57 27.51 -17.81
C GLU A 56 -13.44 28.95 -18.31
N ASP A 57 -13.54 29.94 -17.42
CA ASP A 57 -13.34 31.35 -17.74
C ASP A 57 -11.92 31.80 -17.38
N VAL A 58 -11.19 32.24 -18.41
CA VAL A 58 -9.88 32.92 -18.36
C VAL A 58 -10.03 34.40 -18.65
#